data_AF-A0A5E4ERD4-F1
#
_entry.id   AF-A0A5E4ERD4-F1
#
_cell.length_a   1.000
_cell.length_b   1.000
_cell.length_c   1.000
_cell.angle_alpha   90.00
_cell.angle_beta   90.00
_cell.angle_gamma   90.00
#
_symmetry.space_group_name_H-M   'P 1'
#
loop_
_entity.id
_entity.type
_entity.pdbx_description
1 polymer ?
#
loop_
_entity_poly.entity_id
_entity_poly.type
_entity_poly.pdbx_seq_one_letter_code
_entity_poly.pdbx_strand_id
1 'polypeptide(L)'
;MPHEKTPSSEDKEKRPKFFINDHIDILVEILKRLDGPSLGVAACVCRLWSTLARNDSLWEHLCFRHVSSPPPSSVRPVVVALGGYKRLYRVCVRPVLSRLSDSDLVRRVWTRDEVQLSLSLFCVDYYERSGRLGGGGGGGGGGGGGGGDASASSLMFLCNTVNV
;
A
#
# COMPACT_ATOMS: atom_id res chain seq x y z
N MET A 1 58.44 -33.44 -41.18
CA MET A 1 57.94 -33.03 -39.85
C MET A 1 57.11 -31.76 -40.04
N PRO A 2 55.79 -31.85 -40.18
CA PRO A 2 54.92 -30.66 -40.23
C PRO A 2 54.77 -30.09 -38.81
N HIS A 3 54.88 -28.76 -38.69
CA HIS A 3 54.60 -28.05 -37.45
C HIS A 3 53.13 -28.22 -37.06
N GLU A 4 52.87 -28.93 -35.95
CA GLU A 4 51.61 -28.85 -35.23
C GLU A 4 51.39 -27.41 -34.77
N LYS A 5 50.36 -26.78 -35.31
CA LYS A 5 49.87 -25.49 -34.85
C LYS A 5 48.83 -25.78 -33.77
N THR A 6 49.19 -25.63 -32.51
CA THR A 6 48.24 -25.66 -31.40
C THR A 6 47.25 -24.50 -31.54
N PRO A 7 45.93 -24.75 -31.60
CA PRO A 7 44.96 -23.67 -31.53
C PRO A 7 44.81 -23.24 -30.07
N SER A 8 45.54 -22.18 -29.69
CA SER A 8 45.26 -21.42 -28.48
C SER A 8 44.12 -20.44 -28.77
N SER A 9 42.88 -20.87 -28.55
CA SER A 9 41.72 -19.98 -28.42
C SER A 9 40.85 -20.50 -27.29
N GLU A 10 41.21 -20.11 -26.07
CA GLU A 10 40.27 -20.11 -24.95
C GLU A 10 39.18 -19.07 -25.27
N ASP A 11 38.13 -19.49 -25.98
CA ASP A 11 36.86 -18.77 -26.03
C ASP A 11 36.23 -18.85 -24.64
N LYS A 12 36.70 -17.99 -23.73
CA LYS A 12 36.04 -17.72 -22.46
C LYS A 12 34.76 -16.98 -22.77
N GLU A 13 33.72 -17.74 -23.05
CA GLU A 13 32.33 -17.31 -23.15
C GLU A 13 32.00 -16.49 -21.91
N LYS A 14 32.09 -15.16 -22.04
CA LYS A 14 31.78 -14.23 -20.96
C LYS A 14 30.30 -14.37 -20.71
N ARG A 15 29.94 -15.02 -19.61
CA ARG A 15 28.54 -15.13 -19.17
C ARG A 15 27.89 -13.75 -19.32
N PRO A 16 26.76 -13.64 -20.04
CA PRO A 16 26.13 -12.35 -20.26
C PRO A 16 25.81 -11.73 -18.90
N LYS A 17 26.24 -10.48 -18.71
CA LYS A 17 26.05 -9.77 -17.46
C LYS A 17 24.55 -9.48 -17.31
N PHE A 18 23.90 -10.13 -16.36
CA PHE A 18 22.48 -9.92 -16.09
C PHE A 18 22.27 -8.54 -15.47
N PHE A 19 21.39 -7.74 -16.09
CA PHE A 19 20.95 -6.45 -15.56
C PHE A 19 19.45 -6.47 -15.38
N ILE A 20 19.00 -6.35 -14.12
CA ILE A 20 17.56 -6.41 -13.78
C ILE A 20 16.73 -5.33 -14.48
N ASN A 21 17.34 -4.20 -14.83
CA ASN A 21 16.67 -3.08 -15.48
C ASN A 21 16.30 -3.36 -16.95
N ASP A 22 16.89 -4.39 -17.56
CA ASP A 22 16.57 -4.81 -18.94
C ASP A 22 15.32 -5.71 -18.97
N HIS A 23 14.88 -6.19 -17.80
CA HIS A 23 13.74 -7.10 -17.63
C HIS A 23 12.62 -6.41 -16.83
N ILE A 24 11.89 -5.52 -17.50
CA ILE A 24 10.86 -4.68 -16.88
C ILE A 24 9.73 -5.52 -16.25
N ASP A 25 9.36 -6.62 -16.90
CA ASP A 25 8.35 -7.58 -16.43
C ASP A 25 8.74 -8.19 -15.08
N ILE A 26 9.97 -8.71 -14.97
CA ILE A 26 10.51 -9.28 -13.72
C ILE A 26 10.59 -8.20 -12.66
N LEU A 27 11.07 -7.00 -13.02
CA LEU A 27 11.15 -5.87 -12.10
C LEU A 27 9.78 -5.48 -11.55
N VAL A 28 8.74 -5.41 -12.39
CA VAL A 28 7.35 -5.15 -11.96
C VAL A 28 6.86 -6.23 -11.00
N GLU A 29 7.11 -7.51 -11.27
CA GLU A 29 6.75 -8.62 -10.39
C GLU A 29 7.47 -8.58 -9.04
N ILE A 30 8.73 -8.14 -9.01
CA ILE A 30 9.45 -7.88 -7.75
C ILE A 30 8.80 -6.72 -7.00
N LEU A 31 8.54 -5.60 -7.66
CA LEU A 31 7.94 -4.42 -7.03
C LEU A 31 6.54 -4.69 -6.48
N LYS A 32 5.74 -5.55 -7.13
CA LYS A 32 4.42 -5.98 -6.63
C LYS A 32 4.47 -6.68 -5.27
N ARG A 33 5.59 -7.33 -4.94
CA ARG A 33 5.77 -8.07 -3.68
C ARG A 33 6.14 -7.18 -2.50
N LEU A 34 6.59 -5.95 -2.76
CA LEU A 34 6.98 -4.99 -1.73
C LEU A 34 5.77 -4.46 -0.96
N ASP A 35 6.01 -4.04 0.29
CA ASP A 35 5.08 -3.23 1.07
C ASP A 35 5.20 -1.74 0.69
N GLY A 36 4.23 -0.93 1.12
CA GLY A 36 4.14 0.48 0.73
C GLY A 36 5.41 1.31 1.05
N PRO A 37 5.96 1.22 2.27
CA PRO A 37 7.26 1.82 2.60
C PRO A 37 8.39 1.41 1.65
N SER A 38 8.59 0.11 1.42
CA SER A 38 9.67 -0.39 0.56
C SER A 38 9.50 0.02 -0.89
N LEU A 39 8.27 0.09 -1.41
CA LEU A 39 7.99 0.62 -2.74
C LEU A 39 8.36 2.11 -2.85
N GLY A 40 8.20 2.88 -1.76
CA GLY A 40 8.68 4.25 -1.65
C GLY A 40 10.20 4.37 -1.73
N VAL A 41 10.93 3.48 -1.04
CA VAL A 41 12.40 3.42 -1.10
C VAL A 41 12.88 3.00 -2.49
N ALA A 42 12.22 2.01 -3.10
CA ALA A 42 12.51 1.55 -4.46
C ALA A 42 12.41 2.67 -5.50
N ALA A 43 11.46 3.61 -5.32
CA ALA A 43 11.30 4.75 -6.19
C ALA A 43 12.49 5.73 -6.20
N CYS A 44 13.42 5.61 -5.24
CA CYS A 44 14.61 6.44 -5.10
C CYS A 44 15.87 5.84 -5.75
N VAL A 45 15.81 4.59 -6.24
CA VAL A 45 16.99 3.87 -6.75
C VAL A 45 17.48 4.45 -8.08
N CYS A 46 16.58 4.61 -9.06
CA CYS A 46 16.88 5.19 -10.37
C CYS A 46 15.59 5.67 -11.05
N ARG A 47 15.71 6.31 -12.22
CA ARG A 47 14.55 6.83 -12.97
C ARG A 47 13.56 5.72 -13.37
N LEU A 48 14.05 4.57 -13.84
CA LEU A 48 13.19 3.44 -14.23
C LEU A 48 12.34 2.97 -13.04
N TRP A 49 12.99 2.72 -11.90
CA TRP A 49 12.30 2.27 -10.68
C TRP A 49 11.34 3.32 -10.16
N SER A 50 11.71 4.62 -10.23
CA SER A 50 10.82 5.72 -9.87
C SER A 50 9.55 5.73 -10.73
N THR A 51 9.68 5.55 -12.04
CA THR A 51 8.53 5.49 -12.96
C THR A 51 7.64 4.29 -12.65
N LEU A 52 8.22 3.09 -12.46
CA LEU A 52 7.47 1.88 -12.16
C LEU A 52 6.78 1.97 -10.79
N ALA A 53 7.49 2.38 -9.74
CA ALA A 53 6.96 2.49 -8.38
C ALA A 53 5.87 3.59 -8.23
N ARG A 54 5.77 4.51 -9.19
CA ARG A 54 4.69 5.51 -9.26
C ARG A 54 3.47 5.02 -10.04
N ASN A 55 3.56 3.89 -10.75
CA ASN A 55 2.45 3.34 -11.51
C ASN A 55 1.33 2.88 -10.56
N ASP A 56 0.12 3.38 -10.79
CA ASP A 56 -1.01 3.19 -9.89
C ASP A 56 -1.47 1.73 -9.80
N SER A 57 -1.17 0.90 -10.82
CA SER A 57 -1.47 -0.54 -10.83
C SER A 57 -0.73 -1.32 -9.75
N LEU A 58 0.49 -0.92 -9.38
CA LEU A 58 1.21 -1.52 -8.24
C LEU A 58 0.51 -1.20 -6.92
N TRP A 59 0.01 0.03 -6.78
CA TRP A 59 -0.71 0.47 -5.59
C TRP A 59 -2.09 -0.15 -5.51
N GLU A 60 -2.78 -0.36 -6.65
CA GLU A 60 -4.03 -1.12 -6.73
C GLU A 60 -3.82 -2.54 -6.21
N HIS A 61 -2.82 -3.26 -6.73
CA HIS A 61 -2.51 -4.61 -6.25
C HIS A 61 -2.25 -4.61 -4.74
N LEU A 62 -1.47 -3.66 -4.24
CA LEU A 62 -1.14 -3.56 -2.83
C LEU A 62 -2.37 -3.27 -1.95
N CYS A 63 -3.31 -2.44 -2.41
CA CYS A 63 -4.55 -2.16 -1.69
C CYS A 63 -5.44 -3.41 -1.54
N PHE A 64 -5.47 -4.28 -2.55
CA PHE A 64 -6.40 -5.41 -2.61
C PHE A 64 -5.78 -6.79 -2.43
N ARG A 65 -4.45 -6.92 -2.28
CA ARG A 65 -3.76 -8.22 -2.20
C ARG A 65 -4.24 -9.14 -1.08
N HIS A 66 -4.85 -8.59 -0.04
CA HIS A 66 -5.40 -9.36 1.08
C HIS A 66 -6.93 -9.49 1.04
N VAL A 67 -7.58 -8.96 0.00
CA VAL A 67 -9.04 -9.02 -0.15
C VAL A 67 -9.37 -10.17 -1.09
N SER A 68 -10.27 -11.06 -0.67
CA SER A 68 -10.61 -12.29 -1.41
C SER A 68 -11.34 -12.05 -2.75
N SER A 69 -11.81 -10.82 -2.99
CA SER A 69 -12.49 -10.44 -4.23
C SER A 69 -11.82 -9.19 -4.81
N PRO A 70 -11.57 -9.14 -6.13
CA PRO A 70 -11.18 -7.91 -6.78
C PRO A 70 -12.25 -6.83 -6.55
N PRO A 71 -11.84 -5.55 -6.47
CA PRO A 71 -12.77 -4.46 -6.27
C PRO A 71 -13.75 -4.40 -7.46
N PRO A 72 -15.03 -4.09 -7.22
CA PRO A 72 -15.96 -3.86 -8.32
C PRO A 72 -15.50 -2.67 -9.18
N SER A 73 -15.84 -2.68 -10.47
CA SER A 73 -15.44 -1.61 -11.40
C SER A 73 -15.92 -0.22 -11.00
N SER A 74 -17.00 -0.15 -10.22
CA SER A 74 -17.58 1.07 -9.64
C SER A 74 -16.65 1.82 -8.68
N VAL A 75 -15.59 1.18 -8.17
CA VAL A 75 -14.65 1.82 -7.24
C VAL A 75 -13.64 2.70 -7.98
N ARG A 76 -13.35 2.42 -9.26
CA ARG A 76 -12.33 3.17 -10.03
C ARG A 76 -12.63 4.67 -10.12
N PRO A 77 -13.86 5.14 -10.42
CA PRO A 77 -14.17 6.57 -10.44
C PRO A 77 -13.92 7.26 -9.09
N VAL A 78 -14.25 6.59 -7.98
CA VAL A 78 -14.02 7.11 -6.63
C VAL A 78 -12.52 7.23 -6.34
N VAL A 79 -11.74 6.21 -6.72
CA VAL A 79 -10.28 6.22 -6.56
C VAL A 79 -9.64 7.33 -7.39
N VAL A 80 -10.11 7.53 -8.63
CA VAL A 80 -9.66 8.63 -9.47
C VAL A 80 -9.98 9.98 -8.81
N ALA A 81 -11.19 10.17 -8.27
CA ALA A 81 -11.56 11.38 -7.54
C ALA A 81 -10.72 11.60 -6.27
N LEU A 82 -10.26 10.53 -5.62
CA LEU A 82 -9.32 10.59 -4.49
C LEU A 82 -7.88 10.89 -4.92
N GLY A 83 -7.56 10.86 -6.22
CA GLY A 83 -6.20 11.10 -6.74
C GLY A 83 -5.36 9.83 -6.94
N GLY A 84 -6.00 8.67 -7.10
CA GLY A 84 -5.36 7.39 -7.43
C GLY A 84 -5.19 6.43 -6.26
N TYR A 85 -4.84 5.18 -6.57
CA TYR A 85 -4.64 4.10 -5.61
C TYR A 85 -3.50 4.38 -4.64
N LYS A 86 -2.45 5.09 -5.05
CA LYS A 86 -1.39 5.52 -4.13
C LYS A 86 -1.92 6.42 -3.01
N ARG A 87 -2.86 7.32 -3.32
CA ARG A 87 -3.47 8.22 -2.34
C ARG A 87 -4.45 7.45 -1.45
N LEU A 88 -5.26 6.57 -2.03
CA LEU A 88 -6.11 5.63 -1.30
C LEU A 88 -5.31 4.81 -0.30
N TYR A 89 -4.17 4.24 -0.71
CA TYR A 89 -3.32 3.45 0.17
C TYR A 89 -2.86 4.27 1.37
N ARG A 90 -2.36 5.48 1.13
CA ARG A 90 -1.81 6.33 2.19
C ARG A 90 -2.89 6.81 3.17
N VAL A 91 -4.05 7.18 2.65
CA VAL A 91 -5.12 7.80 3.45
C VAL A 91 -5.96 6.74 4.16
N CYS A 92 -6.31 5.63 3.50
CA CYS A 92 -7.27 4.66 4.04
C CYS A 92 -6.63 3.33 4.43
N VAL A 93 -5.85 2.73 3.54
CA VAL A 93 -5.41 1.33 3.71
C VAL A 93 -4.27 1.21 4.73
N ARG A 94 -3.27 2.09 4.66
CA ARG A 94 -2.11 2.07 5.56
C ARG A 94 -2.50 2.29 7.02
N PRO A 95 -3.34 3.28 7.40
CA PRO A 95 -3.76 3.45 8.79
C PRO A 95 -4.50 2.23 9.34
N VAL A 96 -5.37 1.62 8.52
CA VAL A 96 -6.08 0.40 8.88
C VAL A 96 -5.09 -0.76 9.12
N LEU A 97 -4.16 -0.99 8.20
CA LEU A 97 -3.08 -1.97 8.36
C LEU A 97 -2.27 -1.75 9.65
N SER A 98 -1.93 -0.50 9.96
CA SER A 98 -1.15 -0.17 11.16
C SER A 98 -1.92 -0.45 12.45
N ARG A 99 -3.22 -0.11 12.52
CA ARG A 99 -4.07 -0.44 13.68
C ARG A 99 -4.22 -1.94 13.89
N LEU A 100 -4.28 -2.69 12.80
CA LEU A 100 -4.44 -4.14 12.84
C LEU A 100 -3.13 -4.87 13.14
N SER A 101 -1.98 -4.33 12.73
CA SER A 101 -0.68 -4.90 13.09
C SER A 101 -0.34 -4.79 14.58
N ASP A 102 -0.94 -3.84 15.30
CA ASP A 102 -0.81 -3.70 16.76
C ASP A 102 -1.62 -4.75 17.53
N SER A 103 -2.56 -5.44 16.86
CA SER A 103 -3.27 -6.57 17.42
C SER A 103 -2.50 -7.86 17.09
N ASP A 104 -1.59 -8.26 17.98
CA ASP A 104 -0.66 -9.39 17.84
C ASP A 104 -1.29 -10.78 17.51
N LEU A 105 -2.62 -10.87 17.37
CA LEU A 105 -3.35 -12.09 16.98
C LEU A 105 -3.52 -12.28 15.47
N VAL A 106 -3.25 -11.28 14.62
CA VAL A 106 -3.70 -11.26 13.20
C VAL A 106 -2.55 -11.42 12.19
N ARG A 107 -1.39 -11.97 12.60
CA ARG A 107 -0.31 -12.26 11.64
C ARG A 107 -0.61 -13.44 10.71
N ARG A 108 -1.72 -14.17 10.89
CA ARG A 108 -2.08 -15.29 10.01
C ARG A 108 -3.50 -15.14 9.50
N VAL A 109 -3.57 -14.70 8.24
CA VAL A 109 -4.77 -14.64 7.41
C VAL A 109 -5.78 -13.61 7.92
N TRP A 110 -5.67 -12.42 7.35
CA TRP A 110 -6.69 -11.40 7.44
C TRP A 110 -7.99 -11.97 6.86
N THR A 111 -9.06 -12.06 7.66
CA THR A 111 -10.36 -12.42 7.10
C THR A 111 -10.91 -11.20 6.36
N ARG A 112 -11.53 -11.44 5.20
CA ARG A 112 -12.14 -10.38 4.37
C ARG A 112 -13.04 -9.45 5.21
N ASP A 113 -13.74 -10.03 6.18
CA ASP A 113 -14.69 -9.32 7.02
C ASP A 113 -14.00 -8.33 7.96
N GLU A 114 -12.84 -8.66 8.52
CA GLU A 114 -12.05 -7.74 9.33
C GLU A 114 -11.53 -6.54 8.53
N VAL A 115 -11.06 -6.77 7.29
CA VAL A 115 -10.65 -5.69 6.38
C VAL A 115 -11.84 -4.77 6.10
N GLN A 116 -12.98 -5.38 5.78
CA GLN A 116 -14.18 -4.65 5.39
C GLN A 116 -14.74 -3.82 6.55
N LEU A 117 -14.80 -4.40 7.76
CA LEU A 117 -15.25 -3.71 8.97
C LEU A 117 -14.31 -2.57 9.34
N SER A 118 -13.00 -2.82 9.40
CA SER A 118 -12.02 -1.79 9.74
C SER A 118 -11.98 -0.64 8.72
N LEU A 119 -12.10 -0.92 7.43
CA LEU A 119 -12.22 0.10 6.40
C LEU A 119 -13.54 0.87 6.52
N SER A 120 -14.65 0.21 6.84
CA SER A 120 -15.94 0.89 7.06
C SER A 120 -15.87 1.84 8.26
N LEU A 121 -15.34 1.38 9.40
CA LEU A 121 -15.14 2.21 10.59
C LEU A 121 -14.18 3.38 10.32
N PHE A 122 -13.10 3.13 9.58
CA PHE A 122 -12.17 4.18 9.16
C PHE A 122 -12.84 5.22 8.26
N CYS A 123 -13.63 4.79 7.27
CA CYS A 123 -14.36 5.70 6.38
C CYS A 123 -15.32 6.59 7.17
N VAL A 124 -16.03 6.03 8.16
CA VAL A 124 -16.90 6.82 9.06
C VAL A 124 -16.10 7.87 9.83
N ASP A 125 -15.02 7.49 10.52
CA ASP A 125 -14.13 8.42 11.25
C ASP A 125 -13.54 9.49 10.32
N TYR A 126 -13.13 9.11 9.10
CA TYR A 126 -12.58 10.04 8.11
C TYR A 126 -13.61 11.09 7.66
N TYR A 127 -14.87 10.70 7.42
CA TYR A 127 -15.92 11.65 7.04
C TYR A 127 -16.34 12.53 8.21
N GLU A 128 -16.41 12.01 9.43
CA GLU A 128 -16.66 12.83 10.62
C GLU A 128 -15.55 13.87 10.84
N ARG A 129 -14.29 13.47 10.64
CA ARG A 129 -13.13 14.36 10.77
C ARG A 129 -13.04 15.38 9.64
N SER A 130 -13.32 14.97 8.42
CA SER A 130 -13.31 15.85 7.24
C SER A 130 -14.49 16.83 7.27
N GLY A 131 -15.67 16.39 7.75
CA GLY A 131 -16.84 17.24 7.94
C GLY A 131 -16.64 18.35 8.98
N ARG A 132 -15.79 18.11 9.98
CA ARG A 132 -15.38 19.15 10.96
C ARG A 132 -14.47 20.23 10.36
N LEU A 133 -13.82 19.99 9.22
CA LEU A 133 -12.97 20.97 8.53
C LEU A 133 -13.74 21.78 7.46
N GLY A 134 -14.94 21.35 7.07
CA GLY A 134 -15.77 22.03 6.06
C GLY A 134 -16.97 22.83 6.61
N GLY A 135 -17.26 22.73 7.90
CA GLY A 135 -18.38 23.42 8.56
C GLY A 135 -18.00 24.79 9.09
N GLY A 136 -18.01 25.82 8.23
CA GLY A 136 -18.02 27.21 8.67
C GLY A 136 -19.37 27.55 9.32
N GLY A 137 -19.37 27.85 10.62
CA GLY A 137 -20.50 28.51 11.28
C GLY A 137 -20.61 28.25 12.79
N GLY A 138 -20.03 29.14 13.60
CA GLY A 138 -20.57 29.47 14.93
C GLY A 138 -19.77 29.04 16.16
N GLY A 139 -18.93 29.95 16.65
CA GLY A 139 -18.89 30.32 18.07
C GLY A 139 -18.10 29.47 19.06
N GLY A 140 -17.05 30.06 19.63
CA GLY A 140 -16.77 29.97 21.07
C GLY A 140 -15.62 29.07 21.52
N GLY A 141 -14.44 29.68 21.68
CA GLY A 141 -13.66 29.63 22.92
C GLY A 141 -12.95 28.32 23.34
N GLY A 142 -11.64 28.46 23.58
CA GLY A 142 -10.99 27.73 24.69
C GLY A 142 -9.98 26.66 24.28
N GLY A 143 -8.72 27.08 24.28
CA GLY A 143 -7.50 26.41 24.77
C GLY A 143 -7.41 24.89 24.96
N GLY A 144 -6.18 24.40 24.74
CA GLY A 144 -5.65 23.22 25.44
C GLY A 144 -5.27 22.10 24.50
N GLY A 145 -3.97 21.78 24.49
CA GLY A 145 -3.43 20.68 23.72
C GLY A 145 -3.91 19.31 24.18
N GLY A 146 -3.52 18.30 23.41
CA GLY A 146 -3.75 16.90 23.74
C GLY A 146 -3.84 16.10 22.47
N GLY A 147 -2.72 15.50 22.07
CA GLY A 147 -2.77 14.27 21.29
C GLY A 147 -3.57 13.27 22.09
N GLY A 148 -4.82 13.07 21.70
CA GLY A 148 -5.72 12.12 22.30
C GLY A 148 -6.41 11.42 21.16
N ASP A 149 -6.35 10.10 21.19
CA ASP A 149 -7.06 9.21 20.30
C ASP A 149 -8.53 9.62 20.25
N ALA A 150 -8.89 10.41 19.26
CA ALA A 150 -10.27 10.66 18.88
C ALA A 150 -10.76 9.36 18.23
N SER A 151 -10.95 8.35 19.08
CA SER A 151 -11.83 7.23 18.83
C SER A 151 -13.21 7.85 18.62
N ALA A 152 -13.80 7.59 17.46
CA ALA A 152 -15.09 8.14 17.07
C ALA A 152 -16.10 7.89 18.20
N SER A 153 -16.53 8.95 18.88
CA SER A 153 -17.45 8.86 20.03
C SER A 153 -18.79 8.21 19.63
N SER A 154 -19.12 8.20 18.34
CA SER A 154 -20.32 7.57 17.79
C SER A 154 -20.23 6.04 17.61
N LEU A 155 -19.06 5.43 17.76
CA LEU A 155 -18.84 3.98 17.56
C LEU A 155 -18.45 3.24 18.83
N MET A 156 -18.43 3.92 19.99
CA MET A 156 -18.20 3.29 21.29
C MET A 156 -19.18 2.15 21.59
N PHE A 157 -20.36 2.14 20.95
CA PHE A 157 -21.33 1.06 21.05
C PHE A 157 -20.84 -0.26 20.43
N LEU A 158 -20.01 -0.23 19.39
CA LEU A 158 -19.48 -1.44 18.73
C LEU A 158 -18.26 -2.03 19.45
N CYS A 159 -17.62 -1.26 20.34
CA CYS A 159 -16.51 -1.72 21.16
C CYS A 159 -16.96 -2.45 22.43
N ASN A 160 -18.26 -2.48 22.72
CA ASN A 160 -18.77 -3.29 23.83
C ASN A 160 -18.89 -4.73 23.36
N THR A 161 -18.07 -5.59 23.96
CA THR A 161 -18.15 -7.05 23.83
C THR A 161 -19.58 -7.48 24.16
N VAL A 162 -20.31 -7.99 23.17
CA VAL A 162 -21.60 -8.65 23.41
C VAL A 162 -21.27 -9.97 24.12
N ASN A 163 -21.31 -9.94 25.45
CA ASN A 163 -21.17 -11.12 26.27
C ASN A 163 -22.51 -11.86 26.25
N VAL A 164 -22.60 -12.94 25.46
CA VAL A 164 -23.69 -13.93 25.53
C VAL A 164 -23.38 -14.92 26.64
#